data_AF-A0A965ENH1-F1
#
_entry.id   AF-A0A965ENH1-F1
#
_cell.length_a   1.000
_cell.length_b   1.000
_cell.length_c   1.000
_cell.angle_alpha   90.00
_cell.angle_beta   90.00
_cell.angle_gamma   90.00
#
_symmetry.space_group_name_H-M   'P 1'
#
loop_
_entity.id
_entity.type
_entity.pdbx_description
1 polymer ?
#
loop_
_entity_poly.entity_id
_entity_poly.type
_entity_poly.pdbx_seq_one_letter_code
_entity_poly.pdbx_strand_id
1 'polypeptide(L)'
;PRPQQAEERIVDPEEDKVTGFVFKIQANMDPKHRDRIAFFRLSSGHFKRGMKLRHIRSGKQINLHNPMLFLARDRETAEDAYAGDIIGIPNHGNLRIGDALTDGEELRFTGIPSFAPEMLRSVHPADPMRAKHLGRALQQLAEEGVARVFKPRLGTDWIVGVLGALQFDVMADRIRSEYDVPVKFESTSLHTARWVEADNPTVLKKFMDANGGAIADDHDDMPVFLARNAWHLDNAAEEWPDVRFLKTKEQTQ
;
A
#
# COMPACT_ATOMS: atom_id res chain seq x y z
N PRO A 1 19.90 7.10 -15.93
CA PRO A 1 18.75 7.40 -15.04
C PRO A 1 17.88 8.48 -15.71
N ARG A 2 16.58 8.59 -15.39
CA ARG A 2 15.70 9.64 -15.93
C ARG A 2 15.23 10.54 -14.78
N PRO A 3 15.02 11.85 -15.02
CA PRO A 3 14.41 12.74 -14.02
C PRO A 3 13.10 12.16 -13.48
N GLN A 4 12.86 12.38 -12.19
CA GLN A 4 11.65 11.91 -11.50
C GLN A 4 10.77 13.10 -11.14
N GLN A 5 9.45 12.92 -11.25
CA GLN A 5 8.50 13.94 -10.80
C GLN A 5 8.23 13.79 -9.31
N ALA A 6 8.41 14.87 -8.57
CA ALA A 6 7.84 15.06 -7.25
C ALA A 6 6.75 16.15 -7.30
N GLU A 7 5.89 16.18 -6.29
CA GLU A 7 4.82 17.18 -6.14
C GLU A 7 5.38 18.61 -6.16
N GLU A 8 6.53 18.80 -5.51
CA GLU A 8 7.15 20.11 -5.34
C GLU A 8 7.98 20.54 -6.55
N ARG A 9 8.69 19.60 -7.20
CA ARG A 9 9.57 19.88 -8.36
C ARG A 9 10.00 18.61 -9.11
N ILE A 10 10.66 18.79 -10.25
CA ILE A 10 11.39 17.70 -10.92
C ILE A 10 12.73 17.50 -10.20
N VAL A 11 13.07 16.24 -9.96
CA VAL A 11 14.35 15.80 -9.37
C VAL A 11 15.25 15.29 -10.49
N ASP A 12 16.40 15.92 -10.67
CA ASP A 12 17.41 15.53 -11.65
C ASP A 12 18.36 14.47 -11.05
N PRO A 13 18.67 13.38 -11.78
CA PRO A 13 19.61 12.38 -11.30
C PRO A 13 21.03 12.89 -11.03
N GLU A 14 21.42 14.03 -11.59
CA GLU A 14 22.75 14.63 -11.38
C GLU A 14 22.85 15.45 -10.09
N GLU A 15 21.77 15.60 -9.31
CA GLU A 15 21.83 16.31 -8.02
C GLU A 15 22.69 15.56 -6.99
N ASP A 16 23.44 16.29 -6.17
CA ASP A 16 24.35 15.70 -5.16
C ASP A 16 23.61 15.03 -4.00
N LYS A 17 22.43 15.55 -3.64
CA LYS A 17 21.67 15.08 -2.48
C LYS A 17 20.94 13.79 -2.79
N VAL A 18 21.00 12.86 -1.84
CA VAL A 18 20.32 11.57 -1.93
C VAL A 18 18.82 11.79 -1.84
N THR A 19 18.10 11.38 -2.88
CA THR A 19 16.64 11.33 -2.88
C THR A 19 16.17 10.05 -3.56
N GLY A 20 14.99 9.56 -3.17
CA GLY A 20 14.35 8.45 -3.86
C GLY A 20 13.07 8.01 -3.18
N PHE A 21 12.51 6.92 -3.67
CA PHE A 21 11.23 6.41 -3.20
C PHE A 21 11.18 4.88 -3.17
N VAL A 22 10.34 4.34 -2.30
CA VAL A 22 10.04 2.91 -2.23
C VAL A 22 8.96 2.59 -3.28
N PHE A 23 9.26 1.69 -4.22
CA PHE A 23 8.32 1.34 -5.29
C PHE A 23 7.76 -0.09 -5.17
N LYS A 24 8.39 -0.92 -4.34
CA LYS A 24 7.98 -2.30 -4.10
C LYS A 24 8.35 -2.71 -2.68
N ILE A 25 7.47 -3.46 -2.03
CA ILE A 25 7.78 -4.15 -0.78
C ILE A 25 7.57 -5.64 -1.01
N GLN A 26 8.49 -6.44 -0.49
CA GLN A 26 8.35 -7.90 -0.50
C GLN A 26 8.52 -8.40 0.92
N ALA A 27 7.53 -9.12 1.44
CA ALA A 27 7.62 -9.76 2.73
C ALA A 27 8.15 -11.19 2.63
N ASN A 28 8.54 -11.71 3.80
CA ASN A 28 8.82 -13.12 4.03
C ASN A 28 9.89 -13.73 3.11
N MET A 29 11.00 -12.99 2.91
CA MET A 29 12.14 -13.48 2.13
C MET A 29 12.95 -14.56 2.85
N ASP A 30 12.86 -14.63 4.18
CA ASP A 30 13.31 -15.75 4.99
C ASP A 30 12.14 -16.22 5.89
N PRO A 31 11.66 -17.47 5.73
CA PRO A 31 10.59 -18.04 6.54
C PRO A 31 10.83 -17.99 8.06
N LYS A 32 12.10 -17.94 8.51
CA LYS A 32 12.46 -17.95 9.93
C LYS A 32 12.37 -16.57 10.59
N HIS A 33 12.68 -15.52 9.85
CA HIS A 33 12.80 -14.16 10.39
C HIS A 33 11.63 -13.25 9.97
N ARG A 34 10.82 -13.66 8.98
CA ARG A 34 9.74 -12.85 8.40
C ARG A 34 10.24 -11.47 7.97
N ASP A 35 11.45 -11.42 7.43
CA ASP A 35 12.06 -10.17 7.00
C ASP A 35 11.32 -9.63 5.78
N ARG A 36 10.98 -8.34 5.83
CA ARG A 36 10.43 -7.60 4.70
C ARG A 36 11.51 -6.69 4.15
N ILE A 37 11.56 -6.57 2.84
CA ILE A 37 12.49 -5.66 2.16
C ILE A 37 11.65 -4.63 1.40
N ALA A 38 11.93 -3.36 1.66
CA ALA A 38 11.48 -2.25 0.83
C ALA A 38 12.52 -2.00 -0.27
N PHE A 39 12.10 -2.11 -1.52
CA PHE A 39 12.92 -1.77 -2.69
C PHE A 39 12.82 -0.27 -2.92
N PHE A 40 13.91 0.40 -2.58
CA PHE A 40 14.09 1.82 -2.71
C PHE A 40 14.84 2.12 -4.01
N ARG A 41 14.26 2.95 -4.86
CA ARG A 41 14.91 3.42 -6.08
C ARG A 41 15.57 4.76 -5.81
N LEU A 42 16.89 4.81 -5.96
CA LEU A 42 17.62 6.05 -5.83
C LEU A 42 17.36 6.93 -7.07
N SER A 43 16.89 8.15 -6.84
CA SER A 43 16.49 9.10 -7.88
C SER A 43 17.58 10.12 -8.17
N SER A 44 18.30 10.56 -7.14
CA SER A 44 19.46 11.46 -7.24
C SER A 44 20.48 11.18 -6.14
N GLY A 45 21.68 11.74 -6.30
CA GLY A 45 22.74 11.71 -5.30
C GLY A 45 23.51 10.40 -5.22
N HIS A 46 24.39 10.37 -4.23
CA HIS A 46 25.27 9.25 -3.94
C HIS A 46 24.98 8.73 -2.53
N PHE A 47 24.35 7.56 -2.47
CA PHE A 47 24.09 6.87 -1.22
C PHE A 47 25.34 6.16 -0.71
N LYS A 48 25.62 6.30 0.58
CA LYS A 48 26.67 5.56 1.30
C LYS A 48 26.09 4.81 2.48
N ARG A 49 26.61 3.62 2.74
CA ARG A 49 26.20 2.82 3.89
C ARG A 49 26.33 3.60 5.20
N GLY A 50 25.30 3.52 6.05
CA GLY A 50 25.22 4.22 7.33
C GLY A 50 24.77 5.69 7.22
N MET A 51 24.42 6.17 6.03
CA MET A 51 23.74 7.45 5.88
C MET A 51 22.38 7.44 6.59
N LYS A 52 22.02 8.60 7.13
CA LYS A 52 20.72 8.85 7.74
C LYS A 52 19.87 9.60 6.73
N LEU A 53 18.76 9.00 6.32
CA LEU A 53 17.80 9.65 5.43
C LEU A 53 16.55 10.01 6.21
N ARG A 54 15.93 11.13 5.87
CA ARG A 54 14.64 11.55 6.40
C ARG A 54 13.55 10.81 5.65
N HIS A 55 12.69 10.13 6.39
CA HIS A 55 11.45 9.56 5.87
C HIS A 55 10.36 10.62 5.92
N ILE A 56 9.92 11.08 4.75
CA ILE A 56 9.05 12.26 4.62
C ILE A 56 7.71 12.08 5.31
N ARG A 57 6.98 10.98 5.03
CA ARG A 57 5.65 10.74 5.61
C ARG A 57 5.67 10.64 7.14
N SER A 58 6.69 9.99 7.72
CA SER A 58 6.79 9.87 9.19
C SER A 58 7.49 11.05 9.87
N GLY A 59 8.19 11.90 9.11
CA GLY A 59 9.08 12.95 9.62
C GLY A 59 10.35 12.45 10.34
N LYS A 60 10.53 11.13 10.52
CA LYS A 60 11.64 10.54 11.27
C LYS A 60 12.88 10.32 10.40
N GLN A 61 14.05 10.35 11.02
CA GLN A 61 15.27 9.88 10.37
C GLN A 61 15.40 8.35 10.48
N ILE A 62 15.76 7.71 9.38
CA ILE A 62 16.04 6.29 9.26
C ILE A 62 17.54 6.13 8.99
N ASN A 63 18.19 5.28 9.79
CA ASN A 63 19.59 4.94 9.57
C ASN A 63 19.71 3.68 8.71
N LEU A 64 20.40 3.78 7.58
CA LEU A 64 20.53 2.70 6.61
C LEU A 64 21.85 1.94 6.83
N HIS A 65 21.89 1.13 7.90
CA HIS A 65 23.08 0.37 8.29
C HIS A 65 23.36 -0.86 7.40
N ASN A 66 22.31 -1.61 7.05
CA ASN A 66 22.42 -2.85 6.27
C ASN A 66 21.58 -2.80 4.98
N PRO A 67 21.83 -1.83 4.07
CA PRO A 67 21.21 -1.83 2.76
C PRO A 67 21.76 -3.00 1.91
N MET A 68 20.86 -3.74 1.26
CA MET A 68 21.25 -4.77 0.29
C MET A 68 21.25 -4.15 -1.11
N LEU A 69 22.34 -4.32 -1.87
CA LEU A 69 22.34 -4.02 -3.29
C LEU A 69 21.82 -5.25 -4.03
N PHE A 70 20.94 -5.04 -5.01
CA PHE A 70 20.50 -6.12 -5.89
C PHE A 70 21.26 -6.03 -7.22
N LEU A 71 22.42 -6.68 -7.28
CA LEU A 71 23.19 -6.81 -8.52
C LEU A 71 23.08 -8.26 -9.04
N ALA A 72 22.40 -8.43 -10.18
CA ALA A 72 22.21 -9.74 -10.81
C ALA A 72 21.60 -10.81 -9.87
N ARG A 73 22.22 -11.99 -9.72
CA ARG A 73 21.70 -13.11 -8.90
C ARG A 73 22.15 -13.05 -7.43
N ASP A 74 23.12 -12.20 -7.11
CA ASP A 74 23.77 -12.18 -5.80
C ASP A 74 23.30 -10.99 -4.96
N ARG A 75 23.15 -11.24 -3.65
CA ARG A 75 22.80 -10.21 -2.67
C ARG A 75 24.10 -9.77 -2.00
N GLU A 76 24.59 -8.60 -2.34
CA GLU A 76 25.74 -7.99 -1.66
C GLU A 76 25.28 -6.83 -0.79
N THR A 77 26.03 -6.54 0.27
CA THR A 77 25.77 -5.33 1.06
C THR A 77 26.15 -4.12 0.22
N ALA A 78 25.24 -3.16 0.04
CA ALA A 78 25.54 -1.95 -0.70
C ALA A 78 26.52 -1.09 0.13
N GLU A 79 27.75 -0.90 -0.35
CA GLU A 79 28.68 0.06 0.25
C GLU A 79 28.39 1.48 -0.25
N ASP A 80 28.20 1.61 -1.57
CA ASP A 80 27.77 2.81 -2.29
C ASP A 80 26.71 2.50 -3.36
N ALA A 81 25.88 3.48 -3.70
CA ALA A 81 24.89 3.40 -4.78
C ALA A 81 24.62 4.78 -5.40
N TYR A 82 24.27 4.81 -6.69
CA TYR A 82 24.07 6.02 -7.49
C TYR A 82 22.65 6.11 -8.07
N ALA A 83 22.30 7.29 -8.58
CA ALA A 83 20.99 7.54 -9.18
C ALA A 83 20.64 6.49 -10.24
N GLY A 84 19.51 5.81 -10.04
CA GLY A 84 19.04 4.70 -10.87
C GLY A 84 19.15 3.32 -10.20
N ASP A 85 20.03 3.16 -9.20
CA ASP A 85 20.20 1.91 -8.49
C ASP A 85 19.00 1.58 -7.58
N ILE A 86 18.84 0.29 -7.31
CA ILE A 86 17.80 -0.23 -6.42
C ILE A 86 18.44 -0.81 -5.18
N ILE A 87 18.06 -0.25 -4.03
CA ILE A 87 18.55 -0.62 -2.71
C ILE A 87 17.43 -1.34 -1.96
N GLY A 88 17.75 -2.50 -1.40
CA GLY A 88 16.89 -3.21 -0.45
C GLY A 88 17.09 -2.69 0.95
N ILE A 89 16.04 -2.12 1.52
CA ILE A 89 16.04 -1.64 2.90
C ILE A 89 15.25 -2.64 3.75
N PRO A 90 15.86 -3.25 4.79
CA PRO A 90 15.13 -4.05 5.76
C PRO A 90 13.98 -3.23 6.38
N ASN A 91 12.77 -3.75 6.30
CA ASN A 91 11.55 -3.05 6.69
C ASN A 91 10.79 -3.85 7.75
N HIS A 92 10.62 -3.25 8.92
CA HIS A 92 9.79 -3.83 9.99
C HIS A 92 8.36 -3.28 9.99
N GLY A 93 7.91 -2.67 8.89
CA GLY A 93 6.57 -2.07 8.73
C GLY A 93 6.54 -0.54 8.78
N ASN A 94 7.72 0.09 8.78
CA ASN A 94 7.84 1.53 8.85
C ASN A 94 7.76 2.18 7.46
N LEU A 95 8.23 1.46 6.44
CA LEU A 95 8.21 1.89 5.04
C LEU A 95 7.02 1.27 4.31
N ARG A 96 6.42 2.05 3.41
CA ARG A 96 5.33 1.71 2.52
C ARG A 96 5.72 2.02 1.08
N ILE A 97 4.99 1.42 0.13
CA ILE A 97 5.13 1.80 -1.27
C ILE A 97 4.68 3.27 -1.42
N GLY A 98 5.48 4.07 -2.14
CA GLY A 98 5.31 5.51 -2.25
C GLY A 98 6.16 6.33 -1.28
N ASP A 99 6.70 5.73 -0.20
CA ASP A 99 7.47 6.49 0.79
C ASP A 99 8.75 7.07 0.19
N ALA A 100 8.93 8.38 0.37
CA ALA A 100 10.14 9.09 -0.03
C ALA A 100 11.18 9.12 1.11
N LEU A 101 12.45 8.85 0.76
CA LEU A 101 13.60 9.04 1.63
C LEU A 101 14.55 10.05 1.00
N THR A 102 14.90 11.09 1.76
CA THR A 102 15.74 12.18 1.26
C THR A 102 16.82 12.58 2.27
N ASP A 103 17.83 13.31 1.81
CA ASP A 103 18.80 14.01 2.65
C ASP A 103 18.24 15.36 3.17
N GLY A 104 17.05 15.31 3.78
CA GLY A 104 16.44 16.42 4.51
C GLY A 104 15.39 17.25 3.76
N GLU A 105 15.44 17.28 2.43
CA GLU A 105 14.45 17.99 1.61
C GLU A 105 13.09 17.29 1.65
N GLU A 106 12.00 18.05 1.81
CA GLU A 106 10.65 17.48 1.76
C GLU A 106 10.23 17.34 0.29
N LEU A 107 10.31 16.11 -0.21
CA LEU A 107 9.92 15.74 -1.58
C LEU A 107 8.96 14.56 -1.54
N ARG A 108 7.83 14.69 -2.23
CA ARG A 108 6.87 13.60 -2.43
C ARG A 108 6.88 13.15 -3.88
N PHE A 109 7.44 11.97 -4.15
CA PHE A 109 7.47 11.41 -5.50
C PHE A 109 6.08 10.99 -5.96
N THR A 110 5.67 11.45 -7.14
CA THR A 110 4.35 11.14 -7.71
C THR A 110 4.43 9.94 -8.66
N GLY A 111 3.28 9.46 -9.14
CA GLY A 111 3.23 8.42 -10.18
C GLY A 111 3.17 6.99 -9.69
N ILE A 112 2.93 6.76 -8.38
CA ILE A 112 2.53 5.45 -7.84
C ILE A 112 1.04 5.49 -7.45
N PRO A 113 0.11 5.33 -8.40
CA PRO A 113 -1.31 5.30 -8.11
C PRO A 113 -1.73 3.97 -7.49
N SER A 114 -2.63 4.05 -6.51
CA SER A 114 -3.50 2.95 -6.12
C SER A 114 -4.71 2.92 -7.05
N PHE A 115 -5.02 1.74 -7.58
CA PHE A 115 -6.21 1.52 -8.39
C PHE A 115 -7.30 0.84 -7.58
N ALA A 116 -8.55 1.22 -7.82
CA ALA A 116 -9.70 0.47 -7.38
C ALA A 116 -9.67 -0.93 -8.02
N PRO A 117 -10.02 -1.98 -7.27
CA PRO A 117 -9.98 -3.35 -7.76
C PRO A 117 -11.06 -3.59 -8.82
N GLU A 118 -10.79 -4.51 -9.74
CA GLU A 118 -11.77 -4.97 -10.72
C GLU A 118 -12.60 -6.12 -10.18
N MET A 119 -12.01 -6.97 -9.34
CA MET A 119 -12.66 -8.15 -8.77
C MET A 119 -12.66 -8.06 -7.25
N LEU A 120 -13.81 -8.31 -6.63
CA LEU A 120 -13.99 -8.36 -5.18
C LEU A 120 -14.39 -9.77 -4.75
N ARG A 121 -13.88 -10.23 -3.61
CA ARG A 121 -14.34 -11.43 -2.91
C ARG A 121 -14.34 -11.20 -1.41
N SER A 122 -15.27 -11.83 -0.69
CA SER A 122 -15.17 -11.93 0.76
C SER A 122 -14.13 -12.98 1.13
N VAL A 123 -13.46 -12.78 2.26
CA VAL A 123 -12.51 -13.75 2.81
C VAL A 123 -12.79 -13.98 4.28
N HIS A 124 -12.81 -15.25 4.66
CA HIS A 124 -12.94 -15.69 6.04
C HIS A 124 -11.96 -16.83 6.33
N PRO A 125 -11.51 -16.96 7.59
CA PRO A 125 -10.63 -18.06 7.96
C PRO A 125 -11.44 -19.35 8.04
N ALA A 126 -10.83 -20.48 7.68
CA ALA A 126 -11.46 -21.79 7.85
C ALA A 126 -11.78 -22.11 9.33
N ASP A 127 -11.00 -21.53 10.25
CA ASP A 127 -11.22 -21.56 11.69
C ASP A 127 -11.55 -20.13 12.19
N PRO A 128 -12.77 -19.88 12.70
CA PRO A 128 -13.17 -18.59 13.26
C PRO A 128 -12.23 -18.06 14.35
N MET A 129 -11.56 -18.93 15.11
CA MET A 129 -10.61 -18.51 16.16
C MET A 129 -9.37 -17.79 15.57
N ARG A 130 -9.08 -17.99 14.27
CA ARG A 130 -7.96 -17.35 13.58
C ARG A 130 -8.30 -16.01 12.91
N ALA A 131 -9.52 -15.46 13.10
CA ALA A 131 -9.93 -14.19 12.48
C ALA A 131 -8.97 -13.02 12.75
N LYS A 132 -8.44 -12.90 13.98
CA LYS A 132 -7.44 -11.87 14.31
C LYS A 132 -6.11 -12.06 13.57
N HIS A 133 -5.70 -13.30 13.34
CA HIS A 133 -4.49 -13.62 12.57
C HIS A 133 -4.69 -13.35 11.09
N LEU A 134 -5.88 -13.65 10.55
CA LEU A 134 -6.27 -13.30 9.19
C LEU A 134 -6.17 -11.78 8.96
N GLY A 135 -6.76 -10.96 9.82
CA GLY A 135 -6.71 -9.50 9.67
C GLY A 135 -5.27 -8.97 9.62
N ARG A 136 -4.36 -9.53 10.43
CA ARG A 136 -2.93 -9.19 10.38
C ARG A 136 -2.26 -9.63 9.07
N ALA A 137 -2.58 -10.82 8.57
CA ALA A 137 -2.04 -11.31 7.31
C ALA A 137 -2.50 -10.45 6.11
N LEU A 138 -3.80 -10.14 6.06
CA LEU A 138 -4.38 -9.28 5.03
C LEU A 138 -3.77 -7.88 5.02
N GLN A 139 -3.59 -7.29 6.21
CA GLN A 139 -2.94 -5.99 6.36
C GLN A 139 -1.52 -6.00 5.77
N GLN A 140 -0.71 -7.02 6.09
CA GLN A 140 0.66 -7.13 5.57
C GLN A 140 0.70 -7.34 4.06
N LEU A 141 -0.20 -8.17 3.52
CA LEU A 141 -0.31 -8.37 2.07
C LEU A 141 -0.76 -7.10 1.32
N ALA A 142 -1.59 -6.28 1.96
CA ALA A 142 -2.00 -4.99 1.41
C ALA A 142 -0.87 -3.96 1.43
N GLU A 143 -0.06 -3.93 2.50
CA GLU A 143 1.16 -3.10 2.59
C GLU A 143 2.18 -3.45 1.49
N GLU A 144 2.21 -4.70 1.04
CA GLU A 144 3.02 -5.13 -0.12
C GLU A 144 2.46 -4.66 -1.47
N GLY A 145 1.25 -4.11 -1.51
CA GLY A 145 0.56 -3.70 -2.73
C GLY A 145 0.04 -4.86 -3.60
N VAL A 146 0.00 -6.08 -3.06
CA VAL A 146 -0.44 -7.29 -3.80
C VAL A 146 -1.94 -7.26 -4.05
N ALA A 147 -2.70 -6.74 -3.10
CA ALA A 147 -4.15 -6.63 -3.17
C ALA A 147 -4.64 -5.45 -2.32
N ARG A 148 -5.88 -5.05 -2.56
CA ARG A 148 -6.61 -4.11 -1.70
C ARG A 148 -7.43 -4.89 -0.71
N VAL A 149 -7.33 -4.55 0.56
CA VAL A 149 -8.13 -5.17 1.62
C VAL A 149 -9.01 -4.10 2.22
N PHE A 150 -10.27 -4.44 2.41
CA PHE A 150 -11.27 -3.57 2.99
C PHE A 150 -11.90 -4.28 4.16
N LYS A 151 -12.02 -3.58 5.28
CA LYS A 151 -12.71 -4.04 6.46
C LYS A 151 -14.06 -3.33 6.53
N PRO A 152 -15.17 -4.00 6.21
CA PRO A 152 -16.49 -3.43 6.41
C PRO A 152 -16.66 -2.95 7.85
N ARG A 153 -17.27 -1.77 8.03
CA ARG A 153 -17.61 -1.26 9.37
C ARG A 153 -18.74 -2.07 9.99
N LEU A 154 -19.57 -2.68 9.15
CA LEU A 154 -20.63 -3.58 9.53
C LEU A 154 -20.38 -4.97 8.92
N GLY A 155 -20.30 -5.99 9.77
CA GLY A 155 -19.99 -7.36 9.37
C GLY A 155 -18.63 -7.85 9.92
N THR A 156 -18.34 -9.12 9.68
CA THR A 156 -17.12 -9.80 10.18
C THR A 156 -16.11 -10.08 9.09
N ASP A 157 -16.58 -10.22 7.85
CA ASP A 157 -15.78 -10.74 6.76
C ASP A 157 -15.04 -9.61 6.08
N TRP A 158 -13.75 -9.84 5.81
CA TRP A 158 -12.95 -8.91 5.05
C TRP A 158 -13.31 -9.01 3.58
N ILE A 159 -13.22 -7.89 2.86
CA ILE A 159 -13.36 -7.87 1.42
C ILE A 159 -11.98 -7.66 0.82
N VAL A 160 -11.62 -8.50 -0.15
CA VAL A 160 -10.35 -8.36 -0.87
C VAL A 160 -10.61 -8.06 -2.32
N GLY A 161 -9.94 -7.02 -2.80
CA GLY A 161 -9.98 -6.53 -4.15
C GLY A 161 -8.67 -6.75 -4.89
N VAL A 162 -8.77 -7.29 -6.10
CA VAL A 162 -7.63 -7.60 -6.96
C VAL A 162 -7.90 -7.16 -8.40
N LEU A 163 -6.85 -7.08 -9.21
CA LEU A 163 -6.96 -6.80 -10.65
C LEU A 163 -7.12 -8.09 -11.46
N GLY A 164 -6.63 -9.23 -10.97
CA GLY A 164 -6.74 -10.51 -11.66
C GLY A 164 -7.15 -11.67 -10.74
N ALA A 165 -7.97 -12.57 -11.25
CA ALA A 165 -8.56 -13.68 -10.47
C ALA A 165 -7.50 -14.58 -9.80
N LEU A 166 -6.37 -14.85 -10.48
CA LEU A 166 -5.27 -15.69 -9.96
C LEU A 166 -4.68 -15.14 -8.64
N GLN A 167 -4.79 -13.83 -8.41
CA GLN A 167 -4.30 -13.22 -7.18
C GLN A 167 -5.03 -13.77 -5.94
N PHE A 168 -6.29 -14.18 -6.06
CA PHE A 168 -6.99 -14.83 -4.94
C PHE A 168 -6.35 -16.16 -4.54
N ASP A 169 -5.99 -17.00 -5.51
CA ASP A 169 -5.40 -18.31 -5.24
C ASP A 169 -3.98 -18.17 -4.68
N VAL A 170 -3.19 -17.26 -5.25
CA VAL A 170 -1.85 -16.94 -4.74
C VAL A 170 -1.92 -16.40 -3.30
N MET A 171 -2.86 -15.51 -3.00
CA MET A 171 -3.04 -15.01 -1.64
C MET A 171 -3.50 -16.11 -0.68
N ALA A 172 -4.43 -16.98 -1.08
CA ALA A 172 -4.86 -18.08 -0.23
C ALA A 172 -3.67 -18.98 0.15
N ASP A 173 -2.81 -19.29 -0.82
CA ASP A 173 -1.61 -20.09 -0.58
C ASP A 173 -0.58 -19.37 0.29
N ARG A 174 -0.36 -18.06 0.06
CA ARG A 174 0.52 -17.23 0.90
C ARG A 174 0.01 -17.11 2.33
N ILE A 175 -1.27 -16.81 2.54
CA ILE A 175 -1.85 -16.70 3.89
C ILE A 175 -1.71 -18.04 4.63
N ARG A 176 -1.93 -19.16 3.93
CA ARG A 176 -1.75 -20.50 4.48
C ARG A 176 -0.29 -20.81 4.82
N SER A 177 0.66 -20.55 3.91
CA SER A 177 2.06 -20.94 4.07
C SER A 177 2.86 -19.99 4.98
N GLU A 178 2.62 -18.69 4.91
CA GLU A 178 3.39 -17.67 5.63
C GLU A 178 2.82 -17.39 7.03
N TYR A 179 1.49 -17.52 7.18
CA TYR A 179 0.78 -17.14 8.41
C TYR A 179 0.09 -18.32 9.11
N ASP A 180 0.13 -19.52 8.52
CA ASP A 180 -0.59 -20.70 9.02
C ASP A 180 -2.11 -20.45 9.13
N VAL A 181 -2.70 -19.58 8.31
CA VAL A 181 -4.15 -19.30 8.36
C VAL A 181 -4.82 -19.81 7.09
N PRO A 182 -5.39 -21.02 7.07
CA PRO A 182 -6.21 -21.45 5.95
C PRO A 182 -7.42 -20.51 5.81
N VAL A 183 -7.66 -20.02 4.60
CA VAL A 183 -8.75 -19.10 4.28
C VAL A 183 -9.59 -19.61 3.13
N LYS A 184 -10.82 -19.11 3.03
CA LYS A 184 -11.69 -19.32 1.88
C LYS A 184 -12.08 -17.96 1.29
N PHE A 185 -11.95 -17.84 -0.02
CA PHE A 185 -12.45 -16.70 -0.77
C PHE A 185 -13.80 -17.07 -1.38
N GLU A 186 -14.82 -16.24 -1.15
CA GLU A 186 -16.17 -16.44 -1.66
C GLU A 186 -16.60 -15.28 -2.55
N SER A 187 -17.49 -15.56 -3.50
CA SER A 187 -18.10 -14.54 -4.32
C SER A 187 -18.90 -13.57 -3.45
N THR A 188 -18.71 -12.27 -3.64
CA THR A 188 -19.48 -11.23 -2.99
C THR A 188 -20.50 -10.62 -3.94
N SER A 189 -21.57 -10.04 -3.40
CA SER A 189 -22.57 -9.26 -4.16
C SER A 189 -22.11 -7.83 -4.45
N LEU A 190 -20.90 -7.46 -4.02
CA LEU A 190 -20.32 -6.15 -4.28
C LEU A 190 -19.88 -6.04 -5.73
N HIS A 191 -20.30 -4.94 -6.36
CA HIS A 191 -19.92 -4.60 -7.72
C HIS A 191 -18.59 -3.86 -7.77
N THR A 192 -18.36 -2.89 -6.87
CA THR A 192 -17.13 -2.11 -6.89
C THR A 192 -16.85 -1.42 -5.55
N ALA A 193 -15.61 -0.98 -5.38
CA ALA A 193 -15.15 -0.22 -4.22
C ALA A 193 -14.63 1.16 -4.68
N ARG A 194 -15.00 2.23 -3.98
CA ARG A 194 -14.54 3.61 -4.26
C ARG A 194 -14.10 4.28 -2.97
N TRP A 195 -12.91 4.89 -2.97
CA TRP A 195 -12.56 5.79 -1.87
C TRP A 195 -13.50 6.98 -1.86
N VAL A 196 -13.92 7.40 -0.68
CA VAL A 196 -14.80 8.55 -0.52
C VAL A 196 -14.08 9.68 0.19
N GLU A 197 -14.14 10.87 -0.39
CA GLU A 197 -13.50 12.07 0.14
C GLU A 197 -14.45 13.26 0.01
N ALA A 198 -14.39 14.18 0.95
CA ALA A 198 -15.12 15.45 0.87
C ALA A 198 -14.26 16.55 1.49
N ASP A 199 -14.38 17.77 0.99
CA ASP A 199 -13.64 18.90 1.54
C ASP A 199 -14.12 19.27 2.95
N ASN A 200 -15.39 18.97 3.26
CA ASN A 200 -15.95 19.15 4.59
C ASN A 200 -16.05 17.81 5.35
N PRO A 201 -15.28 17.62 6.44
CA PRO A 201 -15.31 16.39 7.24
C PRO A 201 -16.69 16.06 7.83
N THR A 202 -17.51 17.08 8.10
CA THR A 202 -18.86 16.90 8.62
C THR A 202 -19.79 16.26 7.58
N VAL A 203 -19.63 16.64 6.32
CA VAL A 203 -20.40 16.06 5.20
C VAL A 203 -19.99 14.61 5.00
N LEU A 204 -18.67 14.34 4.97
CA LEU A 204 -18.16 12.97 4.86
C LEU A 204 -18.68 12.07 5.99
N LYS A 205 -18.70 12.58 7.23
CA LYS A 205 -19.25 11.84 8.37
C LYS A 205 -20.73 11.54 8.20
N LYS A 206 -21.55 12.53 7.82
CA LYS A 206 -22.99 12.32 7.59
C LYS A 206 -23.25 11.29 6.49
N PHE A 207 -22.48 11.35 5.41
CA PHE A 207 -22.54 10.35 4.34
C PHE A 207 -22.23 8.94 4.86
N MET A 208 -21.14 8.79 5.63
CA MET A 208 -20.75 7.50 6.21
C MET A 208 -21.79 6.96 7.19
N ASP A 209 -22.38 7.83 8.02
CA ASP A 209 -23.41 7.45 8.99
C ASP A 209 -24.70 7.00 8.28
N ALA A 210 -25.10 7.69 7.21
CA ALA A 210 -26.27 7.33 6.39
C ALA A 210 -26.07 6.02 5.61
N ASN A 211 -24.84 5.74 5.19
CA ASN A 211 -24.48 4.59 4.35
C ASN A 211 -23.74 3.48 5.10
N GLY A 212 -23.82 3.42 6.44
CA GLY A 212 -22.93 2.61 7.27
C GLY A 212 -22.81 1.13 6.87
N GLY A 213 -23.87 0.51 6.35
CA GLY A 213 -23.85 -0.88 5.85
C GLY A 213 -23.05 -1.10 4.56
N ALA A 214 -22.68 -0.03 3.86
CA ALA A 214 -21.89 -0.03 2.64
C ALA A 214 -20.53 0.67 2.82
N ILE A 215 -20.15 1.04 4.04
CA ILE A 215 -18.84 1.64 4.33
C ILE A 215 -17.88 0.58 4.86
N ALA A 216 -16.68 0.60 4.32
CA ALA A 216 -15.51 -0.11 4.81
C ALA A 216 -14.36 0.87 5.00
N ASP A 217 -13.34 0.41 5.71
CA ASP A 217 -12.05 1.10 5.80
C ASP A 217 -11.02 0.26 5.06
N ASP A 218 -10.16 0.88 4.26
CA ASP A 218 -9.02 0.18 3.66
C ASP A 218 -7.89 -0.05 4.68
N HIS A 219 -6.78 -0.64 4.22
CA HIS A 219 -5.60 -0.87 5.06
C HIS A 219 -4.94 0.40 5.63
N ASP A 220 -5.28 1.58 5.13
CA ASP A 220 -4.78 2.88 5.62
C ASP A 220 -5.85 3.63 6.43
N ASP A 221 -6.89 2.91 6.89
CA ASP A 221 -8.05 3.45 7.61
C ASP A 221 -8.80 4.53 6.80
N MET A 222 -8.66 4.52 5.46
CA MET A 222 -9.38 5.44 4.58
C MET A 222 -10.77 4.89 4.28
N PRO A 223 -11.81 5.74 4.32
CA PRO A 223 -13.17 5.30 4.07
C PRO A 223 -13.39 4.93 2.60
N VAL A 224 -14.03 3.78 2.41
CA VAL A 224 -14.35 3.18 1.12
C VAL A 224 -15.84 2.85 1.07
N PHE A 225 -16.50 3.31 0.02
CA PHE A 225 -17.86 2.93 -0.30
C PHE A 225 -17.88 1.65 -1.15
N LEU A 226 -18.54 0.62 -0.64
CA LEU A 226 -18.72 -0.69 -1.26
C LEU A 226 -20.08 -0.73 -1.97
N ALA A 227 -20.09 -0.47 -3.28
CA ALA A 227 -21.31 -0.43 -4.06
C ALA A 227 -21.76 -1.83 -4.49
N ARG A 228 -23.05 -2.12 -4.37
CA ARG A 228 -23.67 -3.40 -4.77
C ARG A 228 -23.94 -3.51 -6.28
N ASN A 229 -24.11 -2.37 -6.94
CA ASN A 229 -24.30 -2.26 -8.39
C ASN A 229 -24.00 -0.81 -8.83
N ALA A 230 -24.02 -0.55 -10.14
CA ALA A 230 -23.77 0.78 -10.69
C ALA A 230 -24.79 1.82 -10.20
N TRP A 231 -26.08 1.49 -10.23
CA TRP A 231 -27.15 2.38 -9.76
C TRP A 231 -26.98 2.82 -8.29
N HIS A 232 -26.54 1.92 -7.41
CA HIS A 232 -26.27 2.23 -6.00
C HIS A 232 -25.13 3.24 -5.84
N LEU A 233 -24.11 3.17 -6.71
CA LEU A 233 -23.03 4.16 -6.73
C LEU A 233 -23.53 5.49 -7.28
N ASP A 234 -24.26 5.47 -8.39
CA ASP A 234 -24.75 6.68 -9.05
C ASP A 234 -25.74 7.44 -8.16
N ASN A 235 -26.71 6.75 -7.56
CA ASN A 235 -27.66 7.33 -6.60
C ASN A 235 -26.95 7.95 -5.39
N ALA A 236 -25.92 7.27 -4.85
CA ALA A 236 -25.16 7.82 -3.73
C ALA A 236 -24.39 9.09 -4.12
N ALA A 237 -23.86 9.16 -5.35
CA ALA A 237 -23.19 10.35 -5.87
C ALA A 237 -24.17 11.51 -6.16
N GLU A 238 -25.38 11.20 -6.62
CA GLU A 238 -26.45 12.20 -6.84
C GLU A 238 -26.98 12.78 -5.52
N GLU A 239 -27.20 11.94 -4.51
CA GLU A 239 -27.66 12.38 -3.18
C GLU A 239 -26.60 13.16 -2.40
N TRP A 240 -25.31 12.88 -2.65
CA TRP A 240 -24.18 13.47 -1.95
C TRP A 240 -23.19 14.11 -2.92
N PRO A 241 -23.56 15.22 -3.59
CA PRO A 241 -22.73 15.84 -4.62
C PRO A 241 -21.40 16.40 -4.10
N ASP A 242 -21.32 16.70 -2.81
CA ASP A 242 -20.11 17.17 -2.12
C ASP A 242 -19.14 16.04 -1.75
N VAL A 243 -19.51 14.78 -1.97
CA VAL A 243 -18.68 13.59 -1.73
C VAL A 243 -18.13 13.08 -3.06
N ARG A 244 -16.81 13.01 -3.17
CA ARG A 244 -16.10 12.48 -4.33
C ARG A 244 -15.88 10.97 -4.18
N PHE A 245 -16.20 10.22 -5.23
CA PHE A 245 -16.02 8.77 -5.29
C PHE A 245 -14.85 8.42 -6.23
N LEU A 246 -13.68 8.15 -5.65
CA LEU A 246 -12.43 8.02 -6.39
C LEU A 246 -12.18 6.58 -6.85
N LYS A 247 -11.77 6.43 -8.12
CA LYS A 247 -11.27 5.16 -8.70
C LYS A 247 -9.79 4.94 -8.47
N THR A 248 -9.05 6.01 -8.24
CA THR A 248 -7.60 6.00 -8.03
C THR A 248 -7.24 6.93 -6.90
N LYS A 249 -6.25 6.56 -6.10
CA LYS A 249 -5.71 7.38 -5.01
C LYS A 249 -4.19 7.32 -5.02
N GLU A 250 -3.50 8.45 -4.87
CA GLU A 250 -2.05 8.44 -4.75
C GLU A 250 -1.63 7.81 -3.41
N GLN A 251 -0.57 6.99 -3.41
CA GLN A 251 -0.04 6.39 -2.18
C GLN A 251 0.81 7.35 -1.33
N THR A 252 1.06 8.55 -1.84
CA THR A 252 2.08 9.47 -1.34
C THR A 252 1.64 10.37 -0.19
N GLN A 253 0.39 10.26 0.29
CA GLN A 253 -0.17 11.11 1.34
C GLN A 253 -0.12 10.46 2.72
#